data_AF-A0A1E3G353-F1
#
_entry.id   AF-A0A1E3G353-F1
#
_cell.length_a   1.000
_cell.length_b   1.000
_cell.length_c   1.000
_cell.angle_alpha   90.00
_cell.angle_beta   90.00
_cell.angle_gamma   90.00
#
_symmetry.space_group_name_H-M   'P 1'
#
loop_
_entity.id
_entity.type
_entity.pdbx_description
1 polymer ?
#
loop_
_entity_poly.entity_id
_entity_poly.type
_entity_poly.pdbx_seq_one_letter_code
_entity_poly.pdbx_strand_id
1 'polypeptide(L)'
;MTVYRYPLTFTIYMGKSQTALSPIGSFSARDESSRSTEWYYDLKEKGKRLEPNTTYYWQVEVKVSHGTDEKPLETTVKSPIWSFKTGYDVRP
;
A
#
# COMPACT_ATOMS: atom_id res chain seq x y z
N MET A 1 -4.32 -18.04 -27.30
CA MET A 1 -3.08 -17.36 -26.90
C MET A 1 -3.38 -16.66 -25.59
N THR A 2 -2.96 -17.23 -24.46
CA THR A 2 -3.31 -16.72 -23.12
C THR A 2 -2.31 -15.64 -22.75
N VAL A 3 -2.77 -14.41 -22.60
CA VAL A 3 -1.94 -13.29 -22.15
C VAL A 3 -1.77 -13.44 -20.65
N TYR A 4 -0.57 -13.77 -20.18
CA TYR A 4 -0.23 -13.73 -18.76
C TYR A 4 -0.30 -12.27 -18.30
N ARG A 5 -1.37 -11.92 -17.59
CA ARG A 5 -1.48 -10.65 -16.88
C ARG A 5 -0.98 -10.91 -15.47
N TYR A 6 0.05 -10.20 -15.04
CA TYR A 6 0.47 -10.19 -13.64
C TYR A 6 -0.26 -9.04 -12.93
N PRO A 7 -1.47 -9.23 -12.36
CA PRO A 7 -2.06 -8.18 -11.55
C PRO A 7 -1.17 -8.04 -10.31
N LEU A 8 -0.56 -6.86 -10.19
CA LEU A 8 0.14 -6.45 -8.98
C LEU A 8 -0.88 -5.79 -8.10
N THR A 9 -1.12 -6.35 -6.91
CA THR A 9 -1.95 -5.69 -5.90
C THR A 9 -1.05 -5.12 -4.83
N PHE A 10 -1.07 -3.80 -4.69
CA PHE A 10 -0.34 -3.08 -3.67
C PHE A 10 -1.31 -2.78 -2.52
N THR A 11 -0.93 -3.13 -1.30
CA THR A 11 -1.69 -2.84 -0.09
C THR A 11 -0.82 -2.00 0.84
N ILE A 12 -1.35 -0.85 1.25
CA ILE A 12 -0.67 0.05 2.18
C ILE A 12 -1.14 -0.28 3.59
N TYR A 13 -0.19 -0.52 4.48
CA TYR A 13 -0.45 -0.74 5.90
C TYR A 13 0.08 0.44 6.70
N MET A 14 -0.66 0.86 7.72
CA MET A 14 -0.23 1.93 8.62
C MET A 14 -0.73 1.67 10.04
N GLY A 15 0.03 2.15 11.03
CA GLY A 15 -0.33 2.05 12.44
C GLY A 15 0.56 2.94 13.32
N LYS A 16 0.28 2.97 14.62
CA LYS A 16 1.09 3.70 15.62
C LYS A 16 2.18 2.83 16.26
N SER A 17 2.30 1.58 15.83
CA SER A 17 3.33 0.61 16.26
C SER A 17 3.89 -0.10 15.03
N GLN A 18 5.19 -0.39 15.04
CA GLN A 18 5.84 -1.19 14.00
C GLN A 18 5.28 -2.61 13.89
N THR A 19 4.74 -3.16 14.98
CA THR A 19 4.23 -4.54 15.04
C THR A 19 2.73 -4.66 14.83
N ALA A 20 2.00 -3.53 14.79
CA ALA A 20 0.54 -3.50 14.67
C ALA A 20 0.09 -2.54 13.57
N LEU A 21 0.44 -2.87 12.32
CA LEU A 21 0.00 -2.13 11.14
C LEU A 21 -1.32 -2.70 10.61
N SER A 22 -2.25 -1.84 10.23
CA SER A 22 -3.53 -2.24 9.62
C SER A 22 -3.61 -1.75 8.17
N PRO A 23 -4.27 -2.50 7.27
CA PRO A 23 -4.43 -2.06 5.89
C PRO A 23 -5.28 -0.78 5.87
N ILE A 24 -4.78 0.24 5.20
CA ILE A 24 -5.47 1.51 5.02
C ILE A 24 -5.99 1.69 3.60
N GLY A 25 -5.54 0.86 2.65
CA GLY A 25 -6.04 0.79 1.28
C GLY A 25 -5.28 -0.18 0.41
N SER A 26 -5.83 -0.44 -0.77
CA SER A 26 -5.23 -1.29 -1.78
C SER A 26 -5.53 -0.79 -3.18
N PHE A 27 -4.62 -1.03 -4.12
CA PHE A 27 -4.81 -0.75 -5.55
C PHE A 27 -4.17 -1.85 -6.38
N SER A 28 -4.74 -2.13 -7.55
CA SER A 28 -4.22 -3.12 -8.48
C SER A 28 -3.71 -2.45 -9.75
N ALA A 29 -2.46 -2.70 -10.11
CA ALA A 29 -1.92 -2.37 -11.42
C ALA A 29 -2.07 -3.60 -12.33
N ARG A 30 -2.64 -3.39 -13.53
CA ARG A 30 -2.64 -4.38 -14.60
C ARG A 30 -1.55 -3.95 -15.58
N ASP A 31 -0.45 -4.69 -15.58
CA ASP A 31 0.67 -4.60 -16.55
C ASP A 31 1.76 -3.53 -16.28
N GLU A 32 3.02 -3.90 -16.54
CA GLU A 32 4.22 -3.03 -16.51
C GLU A 32 4.11 -1.87 -17.51
N SER A 33 3.24 -1.99 -18.51
CA SER A 33 2.96 -0.97 -19.52
C SER A 33 2.06 0.18 -19.04
N SER A 34 1.47 0.07 -17.85
CA SER A 34 0.81 1.20 -17.18
C SER A 34 1.89 2.12 -16.58
N ARG A 35 2.47 2.98 -17.43
CA ARG A 35 3.65 3.85 -17.20
C ARG A 35 3.51 4.88 -16.06
N SER A 36 2.61 4.70 -15.10
CA SER A 36 2.63 5.49 -13.87
C SER A 36 3.71 4.92 -12.96
N THR A 37 4.91 5.50 -13.05
CA THR A 37 6.01 5.24 -12.12
C THR A 37 5.73 5.81 -10.72
N GLU A 38 4.67 6.59 -10.59
CA GLU A 38 4.26 7.23 -9.35
C GLU A 38 2.78 6.95 -9.09
N TRP A 39 2.49 6.67 -7.82
CA TRP A 39 1.13 6.47 -7.32
C TRP A 39 0.96 7.29 -6.05
N TYR A 40 -0.12 8.07 -6.00
CA TYR A 40 -0.46 8.91 -4.86
C TYR A 40 -1.58 8.26 -4.08
N TYR A 41 -1.43 8.21 -2.75
CA TYR A 41 -2.47 7.74 -1.84
C TYR A 41 -2.90 8.88 -0.92
N ASP A 42 -4.07 9.46 -1.18
CA ASP A 42 -4.61 10.52 -0.34
C ASP A 42 -5.37 9.92 0.86
N LEU A 43 -4.81 10.10 2.06
CA LEU A 43 -5.43 9.67 3.31
C LEU A 43 -6.76 10.41 3.57
N LYS A 44 -6.89 11.67 3.15
CA LYS A 44 -8.09 12.49 3.37
C LYS A 44 -9.26 11.96 2.56
N GLU A 45 -9.05 11.62 1.29
CA GLU A 45 -10.08 11.01 0.44
C GLU A 45 -10.59 9.69 1.01
N LYS A 46 -9.76 9.02 1.82
CA LYS A 46 -10.07 7.73 2.46
C LYS A 46 -10.66 7.90 3.86
N GLY A 47 -11.00 9.13 4.25
CA GLY A 47 -11.54 9.45 5.57
C GLY A 47 -10.55 9.20 6.71
N LYS A 48 -9.26 9.03 6.41
CA LYS A 48 -8.20 8.81 7.40
C LYS A 48 -7.65 10.16 7.83
N ARG A 49 -8.08 10.60 9.02
CA ARG A 49 -7.51 11.76 9.70
C ARG A 49 -6.42 11.30 10.65
N LEU A 50 -5.23 11.87 10.53
CA LEU A 50 -4.11 11.57 11.41
C LEU A 50 -4.21 12.41 12.68
N GLU A 51 -3.92 11.79 13.81
CA GLU A 51 -3.76 12.50 15.08
C GLU A 51 -2.53 13.40 15.05
N PRO A 52 -2.61 14.61 15.63
CA PRO A 52 -1.46 15.49 15.83
C PRO A 52 -0.38 14.88 16.75
N ASN A 53 0.85 15.34 16.64
CA ASN A 53 2.01 14.94 17.46
C ASN A 53 2.16 13.41 17.64
N THR A 54 1.82 12.64 16.59
CA THR A 54 1.77 11.18 16.64
C THR A 54 2.74 10.60 15.61
N THR A 55 3.55 9.65 16.06
CA THR A 55 4.41 8.86 15.17
C THR A 55 3.58 7.75 14.53
N TYR A 56 3.59 7.70 13.20
CA TYR A 56 3.00 6.64 12.42
C TYR A 56 4.08 5.83 11.73
N TYR A 57 3.84 4.53 11.63
CA TYR A 57 4.64 3.58 10.89
C TYR A 57 3.82 3.06 9.72
N TRP A 58 4.46 2.82 8.58
CA TRP A 58 3.79 2.31 7.40
C TRP A 58 4.71 1.42 6.56
N GLN A 59 4.09 0.55 5.77
CA GLN A 59 4.77 -0.30 4.79
C GLN A 59 3.84 -0.57 3.60
N VAL A 60 4.42 -1.05 2.51
CA VAL A 60 3.69 -1.52 1.33
C VAL A 60 3.90 -3.03 1.20
N GLU A 61 2.80 -3.75 1.04
CA GLU A 61 2.80 -5.16 0.64
C GLU A 61 2.40 -5.24 -0.83
N VAL A 62 3.17 -5.96 -1.63
CA VAL A 62 2.88 -6.23 -3.04
C VAL A 62 2.56 -7.70 -3.18
N LYS A 63 1.34 -7.99 -3.63
CA LYS A 63 0.91 -9.31 -4.04
C LYS A 63 1.02 -9.43 -5.55
N VAL A 64 1.90 -10.32 -5.99
CA VAL A 64 2.13 -10.67 -7.39
C VAL A 64 1.40 -11.97 -7.67
N SER A 65 0.29 -11.89 -8.41
CA SER A 65 -0.33 -13.08 -8.97
C SER A 65 0.30 -13.36 -10.32
N HIS A 66 0.90 -14.54 -10.46
CA HIS A 66 1.51 -15.06 -11.68
C HIS A 66 1.02 -16.47 -11.98
N GLY A 67 1.33 -17.02 -13.15
CA GLY A 67 0.86 -18.34 -13.55
C GLY A 67 -0.38 -18.27 -14.44
N THR A 68 -0.93 -19.44 -14.78
CA THR A 68 -2.12 -19.56 -15.64
C THR A 68 -3.38 -19.44 -14.80
N ASP A 69 -4.51 -19.16 -15.45
CA ASP A 69 -5.83 -19.21 -14.80
C ASP A 69 -6.09 -20.56 -14.10
N GLU A 70 -5.49 -21.64 -14.63
CA GLU A 70 -5.57 -23.00 -14.08
C GLU A 70 -4.62 -23.26 -12.90
N LYS A 71 -3.54 -22.48 -12.78
CA LYS A 71 -2.54 -22.63 -11.71
C LYS A 71 -1.97 -21.26 -11.31
N PRO A 72 -2.72 -20.49 -10.50
CA PRO A 72 -2.22 -19.24 -9.96
C PRO A 72 -1.11 -19.53 -8.95
N LEU A 73 0.03 -18.87 -9.12
CA LEU A 73 1.03 -18.67 -8.09
C LEU A 73 0.87 -17.26 -7.52
N GLU A 74 0.93 -17.16 -6.21
CA GLU A 74 0.91 -15.88 -5.50
C GLU A 74 2.23 -15.70 -4.77
N THR A 75 2.86 -14.54 -4.94
CA THR A 75 4.04 -14.15 -4.18
C THR A 75 3.80 -12.81 -3.54
N THR A 76 4.15 -12.70 -2.26
CA THR A 76 4.00 -11.48 -1.50
C THR A 76 5.37 -10.93 -1.14
N VAL A 77 5.61 -9.66 -1.47
CA VAL A 77 6.84 -8.93 -1.13
C VAL A 77 6.46 -7.75 -0.24
N LYS A 78 7.22 -7.51 0.82
CA LYS A 78 7.00 -6.40 1.75
C LYS A 78 8.16 -5.41 1.68
N SER A 79 7.84 -4.13 1.72
CA SER A 79 8.84 -3.08 1.93
C SER A 79 9.39 -3.12 3.37
N PRO A 80 10.49 -2.38 3.65
CA PRO A 80 10.81 -1.98 5.01
C PRO A 80 9.65 -1.22 5.65
N ILE A 81 9.64 -1.15 6.98
CA ILE A 81 8.74 -0.29 7.73
C ILE A 81 9.37 1.10 7.82
N TRP A 82 8.65 2.10 7.30
CA TRP A 82 9.02 3.50 7.40
C TRP A 82 8.21 4.19 8.50
N SER A 83 8.63 5.40 8.89
CA SER A 83 7.90 6.20 9.87
C SER A 83 7.91 7.69 9.54
N PHE A 84 6.91 8.39 10.08
CA PHE A 84 6.85 9.84 10.10
C PHE A 84 6.14 10.30 11.38
N LYS A 85 6.33 11.57 11.77
CA LYS A 85 5.64 12.18 12.91
C LYS A 85 4.78 13.35 12.43
N THR A 86 3.53 13.38 12.83
CA THR A 86 2.64 14.52 12.54
C THR A 86 3.01 15.74 13.38
N GLY A 87 2.73 16.92 12.83
CA GLY A 87 2.87 18.19 13.55
C GLY A 87 1.86 18.33 14.69
N TYR A 88 2.05 19.36 15.51
CA TYR A 88 1.10 19.74 16.55
C TYR A 88 -0.21 20.31 15.95
N ASP A 89 -1.32 20.17 16.67
CA ASP A 89 -2.55 20.89 16.32
C ASP A 89 -2.42 22.31 16.84
N VAL A 90 -2.28 23.28 15.94
CA VAL A 90 -2.10 24.70 16.28
C VAL A 90 -3.41 25.48 16.11
N ARG A 91 -4.56 24.82 16.22
CA ARG A 91 -5.85 25.52 16.20
C ARG A 91 -5.96 26.45 17.40
N PRO A 92 -6.26 27.75 17.19
CA PRO A 92 -6.47 28.71 18.26
C PRO A 92 -7.76 28.43 19.06
#